data_AF-A0A6M0RCF3-F1
#
_entry.id   AF-A0A6M0RCF3-F1
#
_cell.length_a   1.000
_cell.length_b   1.000
_cell.length_c   1.000
_cell.angle_alpha   90.00
_cell.angle_beta   90.00
_cell.angle_gamma   90.00
#
_symmetry.space_group_name_H-M   'P 1'
#
loop_
_entity.id
_entity.type
_entity.pdbx_description
1 polymer ?
#
loop_
_entity_poly.entity_id
_entity_poly.type
_entity_poly.pdbx_seq_one_letter_code
_entity_poly.pdbx_strand_id
1 'polypeptide(L)'
;MYFDSYSNYEYNPWYRNFNHSSTNNIIAVSYINGGPNNPNLKGIVYFYPVLGGTEVSVSIQGLPNYKPATPTSQPIGPFGFHIHSVGCCDIGTPNNPFTCAGGHWNPDNQPHGNHAGDFPVLFSNHGICKMSFFTDRFKPKDIIGLSVIVHENPDDYRSQPSGNSGKRIACGLIEQLY
;
A
#
# COMPACT_ATOMS: atom_id res chain seq x y z
N MET A 1 -8.67 -24.14 14.70
CA MET A 1 -7.33 -24.53 14.19
C MET A 1 -6.32 -24.00 15.19
N TYR A 2 -5.57 -24.90 15.83
CA TYR A 2 -4.46 -24.55 16.71
C TYR A 2 -3.28 -24.12 15.85
N PHE A 3 -2.66 -22.98 16.17
CA PHE A 3 -1.39 -22.59 15.56
C PHE A 3 -0.27 -23.19 16.40
N ASP A 4 0.31 -24.29 15.91
CA ASP A 4 1.60 -24.75 16.40
C ASP A 4 2.69 -23.73 16.03
N SER A 5 3.59 -23.52 16.97
CA SER A 5 4.72 -22.59 16.91
C SER A 5 5.68 -22.95 15.78
N TYR A 6 5.75 -22.12 14.74
CA TYR A 6 6.89 -22.11 13.82
C TYR A 6 8.03 -21.31 14.45
N SER A 7 8.79 -21.96 15.34
CA SER A 7 10.19 -21.61 15.53
C SER A 7 10.99 -22.26 14.38
N ASN A 8 12.01 -21.54 13.89
CA ASN A 8 12.96 -21.95 12.85
C ASN A 8 12.53 -21.67 11.40
N TYR A 9 12.39 -20.39 11.04
CA TYR A 9 12.89 -19.96 9.73
C TYR A 9 14.34 -19.51 9.93
N GLU A 10 15.25 -20.40 9.58
CA GLU A 10 16.68 -20.11 9.49
C GLU A 10 16.90 -18.86 8.62
N TYR A 11 17.61 -17.92 9.22
CA TYR A 11 18.07 -16.68 8.62
C TYR A 11 18.97 -17.00 7.42
N ASN A 12 18.41 -16.98 6.21
CA ASN A 12 19.14 -17.32 5.00
C ASN A 12 20.20 -16.22 4.71
N PRO A 13 21.51 -16.49 4.88
CA PRO A 13 22.55 -15.45 4.86
C PRO A 13 22.85 -14.91 3.45
N TRP A 14 22.26 -15.48 2.40
CA TRP A 14 22.48 -15.06 1.02
C TRP A 14 21.82 -13.71 0.65
N TYR A 15 20.88 -13.19 1.45
CA TYR A 15 20.26 -11.88 1.19
C TYR A 15 21.10 -10.67 1.64
N ARG A 16 22.17 -10.85 2.43
CA ARG A 16 22.98 -9.75 2.97
C ARG A 16 24.12 -9.26 2.07
N ASN A 17 24.38 -9.90 0.94
CA ASN A 17 25.58 -9.65 0.13
C ASN A 17 25.36 -8.85 -1.16
N PHE A 18 24.29 -8.05 -1.25
CA PHE A 18 24.17 -7.01 -2.30
C PHE A 18 24.59 -5.63 -1.76
N ASN A 19 25.79 -5.55 -1.20
CA ASN A 19 26.42 -4.28 -0.83
C ASN A 19 27.40 -3.86 -1.93
N HIS A 20 26.98 -2.96 -2.84
CA HIS A 20 27.81 -1.81 -3.24
C HIS A 20 27.07 -0.84 -4.17
N SER A 21 26.51 0.24 -3.61
CA SER A 21 26.56 1.54 -4.26
C SER A 21 26.41 2.64 -3.20
N SER A 22 27.41 3.51 -3.16
CA SER A 22 27.54 4.63 -2.25
C SER A 22 26.60 5.78 -2.64
N THR A 23 25.31 5.63 -2.36
CA THR A 23 24.31 6.71 -2.44
C THR A 23 23.48 6.69 -1.16
N ASN A 24 23.11 7.84 -0.61
CA ASN A 24 22.27 7.94 0.59
C ASN A 24 21.11 6.93 0.54
N ASN A 25 21.17 5.90 1.40
CA ASN A 25 20.15 4.85 1.51
C ASN A 25 18.93 5.42 2.23
N ILE A 26 18.21 6.30 1.53
CA ILE A 26 16.96 6.87 2.03
C ILE A 26 15.94 5.73 2.08
N ILE A 27 15.54 5.39 3.31
CA ILE A 27 14.37 4.56 3.57
C ILE A 27 13.19 5.52 3.72
N ALA A 28 12.07 5.21 3.09
CA ALA A 28 10.83 5.92 3.33
C ALA A 28 9.85 5.04 4.11
N VAL A 29 8.96 5.68 4.87
CA VAL A 29 7.95 5.03 5.70
C VAL A 29 6.61 5.74 5.54
N SER A 30 5.53 4.98 5.63
CA SER A 30 4.18 5.52 5.73
C SER A 30 3.41 4.87 6.87
N TYR A 31 2.90 5.69 7.78
CA TYR A 31 2.02 5.26 8.86
C TYR A 31 0.57 5.37 8.43
N ILE A 32 -0.05 4.22 8.16
CA ILE A 32 -1.41 4.12 7.63
C ILE A 32 -2.43 4.28 8.75
N ASN A 33 -3.37 5.18 8.57
CA ASN A 33 -4.48 5.44 9.48
C ASN A 33 -5.82 5.31 8.75
N GLY A 34 -6.73 4.53 9.31
CA GLY A 34 -8.08 4.36 8.81
C GLY A 34 -8.93 5.63 8.93
N GLY A 35 -9.88 5.77 8.00
CA GLY A 35 -10.85 6.86 8.00
C GLY A 35 -12.02 6.64 8.97
N PRO A 36 -13.03 7.53 8.94
CA PRO A 36 -14.15 7.51 9.89
C PRO A 36 -14.91 6.19 9.99
N ASN A 37 -15.02 5.47 8.88
CA ASN A 37 -15.73 4.19 8.82
C ASN A 37 -14.84 2.99 9.17
N ASN A 38 -13.53 3.19 9.32
CA ASN A 38 -12.54 2.16 9.64
C ASN A 38 -11.53 2.65 10.69
N PRO A 39 -11.97 3.20 11.84
CA PRO A 39 -11.08 3.91 12.78
C PRO A 39 -9.99 3.02 13.40
N ASN A 40 -10.24 1.70 13.45
CA ASN A 40 -9.32 0.71 13.99
C ASN A 40 -8.28 0.22 12.98
N LEU A 41 -8.41 0.59 11.69
CA LEU A 41 -7.44 0.23 10.68
C LEU A 41 -6.16 1.04 10.93
N LYS A 42 -5.06 0.33 11.15
CA LYS A 42 -3.72 0.90 11.35
C LYS A 42 -2.71 0.06 10.61
N GLY A 43 -1.63 0.68 10.15
CA GLY A 43 -0.56 -0.07 9.54
C GLY A 43 0.68 0.75 9.29
N ILE A 44 1.67 0.07 8.73
CA ILE A 44 2.93 0.67 8.34
C ILE A 44 3.36 0.10 6.99
N VAL A 45 3.92 0.96 6.16
CA VAL A 45 4.54 0.60 4.89
C VAL A 45 5.96 1.13 4.91
N TYR A 46 6.93 0.25 4.68
CA TYR A 46 8.32 0.61 4.47
C TYR A 46 8.68 0.51 3.00
N PHE A 47 9.54 1.42 2.56
CA PHE A 47 10.10 1.47 1.22
C PHE A 47 11.63 1.45 1.36
N TYR A 48 12.23 0.28 1.13
CA TYR A 48 13.66 0.08 1.26
C TYR A 48 14.34 0.23 -0.11
N PRO A 49 15.43 1.03 -0.21
CA PRO A 49 16.20 1.08 -1.43
C PRO A 49 16.94 -0.26 -1.60
N VAL A 50 16.76 -0.88 -2.76
CA VAL A 50 17.48 -2.10 -3.15
C VAL A 50 18.11 -1.91 -4.53
N LEU A 51 18.98 -2.84 -4.95
CA LEU A 51 19.52 -2.83 -6.31
C LEU A 51 18.35 -2.90 -7.32
N GLY A 52 18.39 -2.07 -8.36
CA GLY A 52 17.35 -2.05 -9.41
C GLY A 52 16.07 -1.30 -9.04
N GLY A 53 15.65 -1.27 -7.77
CA GLY A 53 14.36 -0.66 -7.42
C GLY A 53 14.15 -0.37 -5.94
N THR A 54 12.95 -0.67 -5.48
CA THR A 54 12.46 -0.52 -4.11
C THR A 54 11.81 -1.83 -3.67
N GLU A 55 12.18 -2.31 -2.48
CA GLU A 55 11.42 -3.34 -1.77
C GLU A 55 10.36 -2.65 -0.90
N VAL A 56 9.09 -2.96 -1.14
CA VAL A 56 7.95 -2.43 -0.38
C VAL A 56 7.51 -3.48 0.61
N SER A 57 7.41 -3.14 1.89
CA SER A 57 6.97 -4.05 2.95
C SER A 57 5.83 -3.43 3.73
N VAL A 58 4.65 -4.05 3.71
CA VAL A 58 3.43 -3.56 4.36
C VAL A 58 2.98 -4.50 5.47
N SER A 59 2.56 -3.93 6.59
CA SER A 59 1.88 -4.62 7.69
C SER A 59 0.68 -3.79 8.15
N ILE A 60 -0.53 -4.30 7.95
CA ILE A 60 -1.79 -3.63 8.31
C ILE A 60 -2.60 -4.55 9.22
N GLN A 61 -3.29 -3.93 10.18
CA GLN A 61 -4.30 -4.54 11.03
C GLN A 61 -5.62 -3.75 10.98
N GLY A 62 -6.72 -4.38 11.38
CA GLY A 62 -8.04 -3.76 11.40
C GLY A 62 -8.68 -3.61 10.02
N LEU A 63 -8.21 -4.34 9.00
CA LEU A 63 -8.90 -4.41 7.70
C LEU A 63 -10.31 -5.00 7.87
N PRO A 64 -11.31 -4.51 7.14
CA PRO A 64 -12.63 -5.12 7.12
C PRO A 64 -12.60 -6.62 6.76
N ASN A 65 -13.61 -7.36 7.25
CA ASN A 65 -13.84 -8.72 6.79
C ASN A 65 -14.29 -8.74 5.33
N TYR A 66 -13.85 -9.76 4.60
CA TYR A 66 -14.26 -9.96 3.22
C TYR A 66 -15.80 -10.04 3.11
N LYS A 67 -16.34 -9.38 2.08
CA LYS A 67 -17.74 -9.54 1.68
C LYS A 67 -17.79 -9.76 0.17
N PRO A 68 -18.49 -10.80 -0.32
CA PRO A 68 -18.63 -11.02 -1.75
C PRO A 68 -19.45 -9.91 -2.41
N ALA A 69 -19.27 -9.75 -3.72
CA ALA A 69 -20.10 -8.88 -4.52
C ALA A 69 -21.55 -9.38 -4.54
N THR A 70 -22.49 -8.45 -4.70
CA THR A 70 -23.91 -8.74 -4.94
C THR A 70 -24.36 -8.04 -6.23
N PRO A 71 -25.58 -8.31 -6.75
CA PRO A 71 -26.08 -7.59 -7.91
C PRO A 71 -26.10 -6.06 -7.76
N THR A 72 -26.10 -5.54 -6.53
CA THR A 72 -26.21 -4.10 -6.22
C THR A 72 -25.02 -3.54 -5.46
N SER A 73 -23.97 -4.32 -5.19
CA SER A 73 -22.82 -3.85 -4.40
C SER A 73 -21.50 -4.50 -4.80
N GLN A 74 -20.44 -3.70 -4.79
CA GLN A 74 -19.06 -4.18 -4.93
C GLN A 74 -18.63 -5.02 -3.71
N PRO A 75 -17.64 -5.92 -3.87
CA PRO A 75 -17.13 -6.73 -2.76
C PRO A 75 -16.26 -5.87 -1.82
N ILE A 76 -16.20 -6.22 -0.54
CA ILE A 76 -15.20 -5.67 0.37
C ILE A 76 -14.01 -6.62 0.39
N GLY A 77 -12.83 -6.11 0.05
CA GLY A 77 -11.62 -6.91 -0.06
C GLY A 77 -11.60 -7.86 -1.30
N PRO A 78 -10.41 -8.30 -1.77
CA PRO A 78 -9.07 -7.76 -1.48
C PRO A 78 -9.00 -6.25 -1.68
N PHE A 79 -8.09 -5.56 -1.00
CA PHE A 79 -8.12 -4.11 -0.89
C PHE A 79 -7.14 -3.47 -1.88
N GLY A 80 -7.63 -2.59 -2.77
CA GLY A 80 -6.76 -1.77 -3.63
C GLY A 80 -5.76 -0.98 -2.80
N PHE A 81 -4.54 -0.82 -3.30
CA PHE A 81 -3.41 -0.29 -2.53
C PHE A 81 -2.48 0.48 -3.45
N HIS A 82 -2.36 1.79 -3.24
CA HIS A 82 -1.68 2.65 -4.21
C HIS A 82 -0.89 3.77 -3.54
N ILE A 83 0.17 4.24 -4.19
CA ILE A 83 0.69 5.59 -3.96
C ILE A 83 -0.20 6.58 -4.71
N HIS A 84 -0.60 7.65 -4.03
CA HIS A 84 -1.37 8.77 -4.56
C HIS A 84 -0.50 10.01 -4.75
N SER A 85 -0.88 10.84 -5.71
CA SER A 85 -0.04 11.93 -6.25
C SER A 85 0.19 13.11 -5.31
N VAL A 86 -0.55 13.21 -4.19
CA VAL A 86 -0.44 14.30 -3.23
C VAL A 86 -0.25 13.73 -1.82
N GLY A 87 0.73 14.26 -1.09
CA GLY A 87 0.89 14.01 0.35
C GLY A 87 -0.17 14.72 1.17
N CYS A 88 -1.42 14.28 1.08
CA CYS A 88 -2.50 14.77 1.92
C CYS A 88 -3.39 13.60 2.36
N CYS A 89 -3.59 13.51 3.68
CA CYS A 89 -4.45 12.51 4.31
C CYS A 89 -5.60 13.14 5.11
N ASP A 90 -6.00 14.37 4.75
CA ASP A 90 -7.16 15.00 5.38
C ASP A 90 -8.41 14.14 5.15
N ILE A 91 -9.13 13.89 6.23
CA ILE A 91 -10.28 12.99 6.20
C ILE A 91 -11.36 13.49 5.24
N GLY A 92 -11.55 14.81 5.06
CA GLY A 92 -12.64 15.31 4.22
C GLY A 92 -14.01 14.92 4.79
N THR A 93 -14.83 14.18 4.04
CA THR A 93 -16.17 13.76 4.48
C THR A 93 -16.23 12.25 4.71
N PRO A 94 -17.10 11.74 5.61
CA PRO A 94 -17.24 10.29 5.84
C PRO A 94 -17.62 9.47 4.60
N ASN A 95 -18.31 10.07 3.62
CA ASN A 95 -18.72 9.40 2.40
C ASN A 95 -17.62 9.38 1.34
N ASN A 96 -16.74 10.39 1.33
CA ASN A 96 -15.64 10.55 0.40
C ASN A 96 -14.38 10.95 1.17
N PRO A 97 -13.79 10.02 1.94
CA PRO A 97 -12.63 10.39 2.74
C PRO A 97 -11.35 10.46 1.90
N PHE A 98 -10.36 11.23 2.37
CA PHE A 98 -9.01 11.30 1.80
C PHE A 98 -8.93 11.77 0.34
N THR A 99 -9.93 12.50 -0.15
CA THR A 99 -9.96 12.97 -1.56
C THR A 99 -8.80 13.91 -1.91
N CYS A 100 -8.27 14.64 -0.93
CA CYS A 100 -7.14 15.55 -1.12
C CYS A 100 -5.83 14.86 -1.56
N ALA A 101 -5.71 13.54 -1.39
CA ALA A 101 -4.56 12.76 -1.86
C ALA A 101 -4.40 12.78 -3.40
N GLY A 102 -5.40 13.26 -4.16
CA GLY A 102 -5.36 13.25 -5.62
C GLY A 102 -5.63 11.86 -6.19
N GLY A 103 -5.18 11.62 -7.43
CA GLY A 103 -5.29 10.32 -8.12
C GLY A 103 -4.11 9.39 -7.78
N HIS A 104 -4.04 8.24 -8.44
CA HIS A 104 -2.86 7.37 -8.37
C HIS A 104 -1.64 8.14 -8.88
N TRP A 105 -0.49 7.91 -8.27
CA TRP A 105 0.76 8.52 -8.73
C TRP A 105 1.25 7.85 -10.01
N ASN A 106 1.27 8.63 -11.09
CA ASN A 106 1.53 8.17 -12.45
C ASN A 106 2.48 9.16 -13.16
N PRO A 107 3.78 9.13 -12.84
CA PRO A 107 4.77 10.08 -13.39
C PRO A 107 5.04 9.87 -14.89
N ASP A 108 4.70 8.70 -15.42
CA ASP A 108 4.99 8.23 -16.77
C ASP A 108 3.75 8.14 -17.68
N ASN A 109 2.63 8.70 -17.21
CA ASN A 109 1.37 8.82 -17.95
C ASN A 109 0.90 7.49 -18.58
N GLN A 110 1.04 6.40 -17.83
CA GLN A 110 0.59 5.07 -18.23
C GLN A 110 -0.91 4.90 -17.99
N PRO A 111 -1.58 3.97 -18.70
CA PRO A 111 -2.92 3.55 -18.30
C PRO A 111 -2.91 2.82 -16.95
N HIS A 112 -4.03 2.89 -16.24
CA HIS A 112 -4.22 2.17 -14.98
C HIS A 112 -3.93 0.67 -15.11
N GLY A 113 -3.33 0.09 -14.08
CA GLY A 113 -2.73 -1.26 -14.08
C GLY A 113 -1.24 -1.22 -14.36
N ASN A 114 -0.70 -0.06 -14.76
CA ASN A 114 0.71 0.17 -14.96
C ASN A 114 1.17 1.54 -14.44
N HIS A 115 0.45 2.22 -13.55
CA HIS A 115 1.03 3.40 -12.91
C HIS A 115 2.19 3.01 -12.01
N ALA A 116 3.18 3.88 -11.84
CA ALA A 116 4.28 3.62 -10.89
C ALA A 116 3.80 3.42 -9.44
N GLY A 117 2.65 3.99 -9.08
CA GLY A 117 2.01 3.84 -7.78
C GLY A 117 1.00 2.69 -7.65
N ASP A 118 0.74 1.90 -8.70
CA ASP A 118 -0.18 0.76 -8.62
C ASP A 118 0.52 -0.45 -7.97
N PHE A 119 -0.04 -1.03 -6.91
CA PHE A 119 0.55 -2.16 -6.17
C PHE A 119 -0.30 -3.44 -6.19
N PRO A 120 0.26 -4.59 -5.80
CA PRO A 120 -0.55 -5.77 -5.50
C PRO A 120 -1.61 -5.47 -4.44
N VAL A 121 -2.82 -6.00 -4.60
CA VAL A 121 -3.90 -5.85 -3.63
C VAL A 121 -3.53 -6.46 -2.26
N LEU A 122 -4.06 -5.88 -1.18
CA LEU A 122 -3.88 -6.40 0.17
C LEU A 122 -4.92 -7.49 0.45
N PHE A 123 -4.47 -8.69 0.81
CA PHE A 123 -5.33 -9.76 1.28
C PHE A 123 -5.44 -9.74 2.80
N SER A 124 -6.64 -9.43 3.31
CA SER A 124 -6.94 -9.50 4.75
C SER A 124 -7.13 -10.94 5.20
N ASN A 125 -6.40 -11.33 6.24
CA ASN A 125 -6.55 -12.56 6.98
C ASN A 125 -7.01 -12.22 8.39
N HIS A 126 -8.32 -12.24 8.62
CA HIS A 126 -8.95 -11.85 9.89
C HIS A 126 -8.55 -10.43 10.34
N GLY A 127 -8.54 -9.48 9.39
CA GLY A 127 -8.19 -8.09 9.64
C GLY A 127 -6.69 -7.79 9.59
N ILE A 128 -5.84 -8.79 9.41
CA ILE A 128 -4.38 -8.64 9.36
C ILE A 128 -3.89 -8.92 7.93
N CYS A 129 -3.02 -8.07 7.41
CA CYS A 129 -2.31 -8.28 6.15
C CYS A 129 -0.83 -7.99 6.33
N LYS A 130 0.03 -8.87 5.82
CA LYS A 130 1.47 -8.64 5.68
C LYS A 130 1.89 -9.07 4.29
N MET A 131 2.63 -8.22 3.60
CA MET A 131 3.09 -8.48 2.24
C MET A 131 4.38 -7.71 1.98
N SER A 132 5.30 -8.32 1.25
CA SER A 132 6.47 -7.63 0.70
C SER A 132 6.58 -7.92 -0.79
N PHE A 133 6.97 -6.92 -1.57
CA PHE A 133 7.15 -7.04 -3.02
C PHE A 133 8.19 -6.05 -3.53
N PHE A 134 8.77 -6.38 -4.68
CA PHE A 134 9.73 -5.54 -5.39
C PHE A 134 9.04 -4.72 -6.49
N THR A 135 9.54 -3.50 -6.70
CA THR A 135 9.23 -2.67 -7.88
C THR A 135 10.47 -1.91 -8.35
N ASP A 136 10.69 -1.84 -9.66
CA ASP A 136 11.75 -1.03 -10.29
C ASP A 136 11.26 0.36 -10.73
N ARG A 137 9.97 0.67 -10.50
CA ARG A 137 9.32 1.87 -11.03
C ARG A 137 9.77 3.16 -10.36
N PHE A 138 10.37 3.08 -9.16
CA PHE A 138 10.85 4.23 -8.39
C PHE A 138 11.91 3.83 -7.34
N LYS A 139 12.61 4.83 -6.80
CA LYS A 139 13.40 4.76 -5.56
C LYS A 139 12.64 5.43 -4.41
N PRO A 140 12.90 5.09 -3.13
CA PRO A 140 12.15 5.65 -2.01
C PRO A 140 12.18 7.19 -1.94
N LYS A 141 13.28 7.81 -2.35
CA LYS A 141 13.41 9.27 -2.39
C LYS A 141 12.40 9.95 -3.33
N ASP A 142 11.94 9.26 -4.37
CA ASP A 142 11.08 9.81 -5.42
C ASP A 142 9.62 9.97 -4.95
N ILE A 143 9.26 9.27 -3.86
CA ILE A 143 7.89 9.18 -3.34
C ILE A 143 7.73 9.90 -1.98
N ILE A 144 8.79 10.50 -1.43
CA ILE A 144 8.68 11.32 -0.22
C ILE A 144 7.76 12.51 -0.48
N GLY A 145 6.85 12.77 0.47
CA GLY A 145 5.85 13.83 0.34
C GLY A 145 4.63 13.44 -0.49
N LEU A 146 4.53 12.18 -0.95
CA LEU A 146 3.31 11.59 -1.49
C LEU A 146 2.51 10.90 -0.38
N SER A 147 1.43 10.22 -0.72
CA SER A 147 0.63 9.44 0.23
C SER A 147 0.39 8.02 -0.27
N VAL A 148 0.12 7.11 0.66
CA VAL A 148 -0.39 5.77 0.39
C VAL A 148 -1.87 5.75 0.72
N ILE A 149 -2.69 5.16 -0.15
CA ILE A 149 -4.11 4.93 0.08
C ILE A 149 -4.41 3.43 0.04
N VAL A 150 -5.28 3.00 0.96
CA VAL A 150 -5.95 1.70 0.90
C VAL A 150 -7.40 1.94 0.50
N HIS A 151 -7.89 1.17 -0.47
CA HIS A 151 -9.26 1.21 -0.97
C HIS A 151 -10.11 0.05 -0.47
N GLU A 152 -11.44 0.22 -0.44
CA GLU A 152 -12.42 -0.74 0.08
C GLU A 152 -12.59 -1.98 -0.81
N ASN A 153 -12.56 -1.79 -2.12
CA ASN A 153 -12.84 -2.82 -3.12
C ASN A 153 -11.54 -3.29 -3.80
N PRO A 154 -11.56 -4.44 -4.50
CA PRO A 154 -10.43 -4.93 -5.27
C PRO A 154 -10.06 -3.98 -6.39
N ASP A 155 -8.76 -3.87 -6.63
CA ASP A 155 -8.25 -3.32 -7.87
C ASP A 155 -8.39 -4.35 -9.00
N ASP A 156 -9.09 -3.99 -10.08
CA ASP A 156 -9.26 -4.82 -11.28
C ASP A 156 -8.14 -4.68 -12.33
N TYR A 157 -7.18 -3.79 -12.08
CA TYR A 157 -6.00 -3.45 -12.89
C TYR A 157 -6.30 -3.04 -14.34
N ARG A 158 -7.53 -2.64 -14.65
CA ARG A 158 -7.97 -2.37 -16.03
C ARG A 158 -8.80 -1.10 -16.16
N SER A 159 -9.73 -0.90 -15.25
CA SER A 159 -10.68 0.21 -15.28
C SER A 159 -9.98 1.53 -14.99
N GLN A 160 -10.31 2.55 -15.77
CA GLN A 160 -9.70 3.87 -15.61
C GLN A 160 -10.53 4.75 -14.66
N PRO A 161 -9.90 5.66 -13.89
CA PRO A 161 -8.45 5.83 -13.75
C PRO A 161 -7.86 5.03 -12.56
N SER A 162 -8.65 4.21 -11.86
CA SER A 162 -8.29 3.70 -10.52
C SER A 162 -8.74 2.26 -10.24
N GLY A 163 -8.93 1.47 -11.29
CA GLY A 163 -9.16 0.02 -11.18
C GLY A 163 -10.48 -0.40 -10.53
N ASN A 164 -11.48 0.51 -10.48
CA ASN A 164 -12.72 0.31 -9.72
C ASN A 164 -12.53 -0.04 -8.23
N SER A 165 -11.39 0.34 -7.64
CA SER A 165 -11.06 0.06 -6.24
C SER A 165 -12.03 0.70 -5.23
N GLY A 166 -12.86 1.65 -5.69
CA GLY A 166 -13.91 2.27 -4.90
C GLY A 166 -13.40 3.17 -3.78
N LYS A 167 -14.08 3.17 -2.64
CA LYS A 167 -13.87 4.16 -1.57
C LYS A 167 -12.47 4.03 -0.96
N ARG A 168 -11.87 5.17 -0.60
CA ARG A 168 -10.63 5.21 0.20
C ARG A 168 -10.99 4.89 1.64
N ILE A 169 -10.26 4.01 2.30
CA ILE A 169 -10.56 3.58 3.67
C ILE A 169 -9.43 3.85 4.65
N ALA A 170 -8.22 4.08 4.16
CA ALA A 170 -7.08 4.51 4.97
C ALA A 170 -6.09 5.33 4.14
N CYS A 171 -5.30 6.15 4.84
CA CYS A 171 -4.26 6.97 4.24
C CYS A 171 -3.03 7.04 5.15
N GLY A 172 -1.85 7.18 4.57
CA GLY A 172 -0.64 7.60 5.29
C GLY A 172 0.26 8.46 4.41
N LEU A 173 0.86 9.50 4.98
CA LEU A 173 1.89 10.27 4.29
C LEU A 173 3.16 9.43 4.17
N ILE A 174 3.94 9.65 3.11
CA ILE A 174 5.22 9.00 2.89
C ILE A 174 6.31 9.98 3.32
N GLU A 175 7.08 9.58 4.32
CA GLU A 175 8.11 10.40 4.95
C GLU A 175 9.46 9.68 4.90
N GLN A 176 10.55 10.44 4.96
CA GLN A 176 11.87 9.85 5.14
C GLN A 176 11.99 9.29 6.56
N LEU A 177 12.43 8.03 6.66
CA LEU A 177 12.78 7.42 7.94
C LEU A 177 14.21 7.86 8.30
N TYR A 178 14.34 8.59 9.41
CA TYR A 178 15.61 9.06 9.97
C TYR A 178 16.23 8.04 10.93
#